data_AF-A0A7Y3N7I1-F1
#
_entry.id   AF-A0A7Y3N7I1-F1
#
_cell.length_a   1.000
_cell.length_b   1.000
_cell.length_c   1.000
_cell.angle_alpha   90.00
_cell.angle_beta   90.00
_cell.angle_gamma   90.00
#
_symmetry.space_group_name_H-M   'P 1'
#
loop_
_entity.id
_entity.type
_entity.pdbx_description
1 polymer ?
#
loop_
_entity_poly.entity_id
_entity_poly.type
_entity_poly.pdbx_seq_one_letter_code
_entity_poly.pdbx_strand_id
1 'polypeptide(L)'
;MSPAGSIAENWSFSVYVLGVLAICVIMLVLPPLLGGRARGRAKEEPFESGVVGQGTAQMRFSAKFYLVAMMFVIFDVEALFLYAWAVSLKQSGWLGFIEATTFIIILLAGLYYLWRIGALDWAPAQRSRHVLPHVVSQEQ
;
A
#
# COMPACT_ATOMS: atom_id res chain seq x y z
N MET A 1 -17.18 37.39 -0.11
CA MET A 1 -15.83 36.84 0.17
C MET A 1 -14.81 37.93 -0.11
N SER A 2 -14.14 38.50 0.90
CA SER A 2 -13.03 39.41 0.64
C SER A 2 -11.84 38.56 0.12
N PRO A 3 -11.16 38.97 -0.97
CA PRO A 3 -10.00 38.24 -1.49
C PRO A 3 -8.84 38.14 -0.47
N ALA A 4 -8.85 38.98 0.57
CA ALA A 4 -7.89 38.92 1.67
C ALA A 4 -8.05 37.66 2.56
N GLY A 5 -9.28 37.15 2.73
CA GLY A 5 -9.54 35.98 3.59
C GLY A 5 -9.00 34.67 3.00
N SER A 6 -9.18 34.46 1.70
CA SER A 6 -8.67 33.28 0.99
C SER A 6 -7.14 33.29 0.85
N ILE A 7 -6.52 34.47 0.68
CA ILE A 7 -5.05 34.59 0.64
C ILE A 7 -4.44 34.28 2.01
N ALA A 8 -5.06 34.76 3.10
CA ALA A 8 -4.60 34.49 4.47
C ALA A 8 -4.76 33.02 4.89
N GLU A 9 -5.84 32.36 4.44
CA GLU A 9 -6.08 30.94 4.71
C GLU A 9 -5.07 30.05 3.97
N ASN A 10 -4.85 30.30 2.67
CA ASN A 10 -3.84 29.59 1.88
C ASN A 10 -2.43 29.78 2.43
N TRP A 11 -2.12 30.98 2.93
CA TRP A 11 -0.85 31.28 3.58
C TRP A 11 -0.65 30.46 4.86
N SER A 12 -1.67 30.38 5.71
CA SER A 12 -1.62 29.61 6.96
C SER A 12 -1.44 28.11 6.69
N PHE A 13 -2.14 27.56 5.70
CA PHE A 13 -1.97 26.18 5.26
C PHE A 13 -0.55 25.91 4.73
N SER A 14 -0.02 26.81 3.90
CA SER A 14 1.31 26.67 3.31
C SER A 14 2.41 26.68 4.38
N VAL A 15 2.31 27.60 5.35
CA VAL A 15 3.26 27.69 6.46
C VAL A 15 3.20 26.43 7.33
N TYR A 16 2.00 25.89 7.59
CA TYR A 16 1.85 24.66 8.35
C TYR A 16 2.53 23.47 7.64
N VAL A 17 2.26 23.27 6.35
CA VAL A 17 2.88 22.19 5.55
C VAL A 17 4.41 22.33 5.52
N LEU A 18 4.91 23.55 5.29
CA LEU A 18 6.35 23.81 5.31
C LEU A 18 6.97 23.58 6.68
N GLY A 19 6.28 23.94 7.77
CA GLY A 19 6.73 23.69 9.13
C GLY A 19 6.86 22.20 9.43
N VAL A 20 5.85 21.40 9.06
CA VAL A 20 5.89 19.93 9.22
C VAL A 20 7.04 19.33 8.42
N LEU A 21 7.19 19.73 7.16
CA LEU A 21 8.29 19.26 6.31
C LEU A 21 9.66 19.64 6.89
N ALA A 22 9.82 20.87 7.38
CA ALA A 22 11.06 21.34 7.99
C ALA A 22 11.42 20.50 9.23
N ILE A 23 10.44 20.19 10.09
CA ILE A 23 10.66 19.32 11.25
C ILE A 23 11.09 17.92 10.81
N CYS A 24 10.42 17.32 9.83
CA CYS A 24 10.81 16.01 9.28
C CYS A 24 12.25 16.02 8.74
N VAL A 25 12.63 17.06 8.00
CA VAL A 25 13.98 17.22 7.45
C VAL A 25 15.00 17.36 8.57
N ILE A 26 14.74 18.21 9.57
CA ILE A 26 15.62 18.37 10.74
C ILE A 26 15.80 17.02 11.45
N MET A 27 14.73 16.26 11.65
CA MET A 27 14.77 14.97 12.34
C MET A 27 15.55 13.89 11.56
N LEU A 28 15.60 13.97 10.22
CA LEU A 28 16.42 13.09 9.38
C LEU A 28 17.88 13.54 9.30
N VAL A 29 18.14 14.85 9.31
CA VAL A 29 19.47 15.43 9.07
C VAL A 29 20.27 15.62 10.36
N LEU A 30 19.62 15.92 11.47
CA LEU A 30 20.29 16.19 12.75
C LEU A 30 20.98 14.94 13.35
N PRO A 31 20.38 13.73 13.37
CA PRO A 31 21.04 12.54 13.90
C PRO A 31 22.35 12.15 13.21
N PRO A 32 22.47 12.13 11.86
CA PRO A 32 23.75 11.83 11.21
C PRO A 32 24.78 12.96 11.27
N LEU A 33 24.40 14.19 11.67
CA LEU A 33 25.33 15.30 11.90
C LEU A 33 25.88 15.31 13.33
N LEU A 34 25.04 15.01 14.32
CA LEU A 34 25.44 14.95 15.74
C LEU A 34 26.02 13.59 16.15
N GLY A 35 25.65 12.51 15.47
CA GLY A 35 26.09 11.14 15.75
C GLY A 35 27.36 10.74 15.00
N GLY A 36 28.22 9.96 15.65
CA GLY A 36 29.40 9.36 15.03
C GLY A 36 29.03 8.32 13.96
N ARG A 37 29.42 8.58 12.71
CA ARG A 37 29.15 7.67 11.58
C ARG A 37 30.16 6.52 11.56
N ALA A 38 29.90 5.46 12.33
CA ALA A 38 30.67 4.23 12.24
C ALA A 38 30.32 3.49 10.92
N ARG A 39 31.24 3.53 9.95
CA ARG A 39 31.16 2.79 8.68
C ARG A 39 31.94 1.48 8.83
N GLY A 40 31.25 0.35 8.73
CA GLY A 40 31.86 -0.98 8.69
C GLY A 40 31.15 -1.83 7.64
N ARG A 41 31.90 -2.63 6.87
CA ARG A 41 31.34 -3.47 5.78
C ARG A 41 30.15 -4.32 6.24
N ALA A 42 30.26 -4.92 7.43
CA ALA A 42 29.19 -5.74 8.02
C ALA A 42 27.92 -4.96 8.42
N LYS A 43 27.97 -3.62 8.53
CA LYS A 43 26.81 -2.77 8.87
C LYS A 43 26.04 -2.32 7.62
N GLU A 44 26.67 -2.39 6.45
CA GLU A 44 26.10 -2.01 5.16
C GLU A 44 25.57 -3.24 4.38
N GLU A 45 25.81 -4.45 4.90
CA GLU A 45 25.30 -5.71 4.33
C GLU A 45 23.92 -6.05 4.92
N PRO A 46 22.93 -6.47 4.09
CA PRO A 46 21.65 -6.96 4.59
C PRO A 46 21.85 -8.11 5.58
N PHE A 47 21.24 -8.01 6.76
CA PHE A 47 21.37 -9.03 7.79
C PHE A 47 20.61 -10.30 7.40
N GLU A 48 21.32 -11.40 7.18
CA GLU A 48 20.73 -12.69 6.81
C GLU A 48 21.28 -13.84 7.68
N SER A 49 21.46 -13.59 8.99
CA SER A 49 21.96 -14.57 9.98
C SER A 49 23.22 -15.34 9.55
N GLY A 50 24.14 -14.68 8.83
CA GLY A 50 25.40 -15.27 8.37
C GLY A 50 25.34 -15.94 7.00
N VAL A 51 24.21 -15.89 6.29
CA VAL A 51 24.11 -16.32 4.90
C VAL A 51 24.48 -15.13 4.00
N VAL A 52 25.34 -15.36 3.00
CA VAL A 52 25.58 -14.36 1.97
C VAL A 52 24.31 -14.24 1.13
N GLY A 53 23.73 -13.04 1.06
CA GLY A 53 22.54 -12.75 0.26
C GLY A 53 22.79 -13.02 -1.22
N GLN A 54 22.59 -14.27 -1.61
CA GLN A 54 22.73 -14.75 -2.98
C GLN A 54 21.35 -15.14 -3.49
N GLY A 55 20.74 -14.19 -4.18
CA GLY A 55 19.47 -14.37 -4.87
C GLY A 55 19.20 -13.16 -5.73
N THR A 56 18.80 -13.38 -6.98
CA THR A 56 18.24 -12.31 -7.78
C THR A 56 16.94 -11.85 -7.11
N ALA A 57 16.72 -10.54 -6.98
CA ALA A 57 15.51 -9.94 -6.39
C ALA A 57 14.22 -10.21 -7.21
N GLN A 58 14.28 -11.11 -8.19
CA GLN A 58 13.21 -11.53 -9.08
C GLN A 58 12.42 -12.68 -8.45
N MET A 59 11.96 -12.50 -7.22
CA MET A 59 10.99 -13.42 -6.65
C MET A 59 9.65 -13.15 -7.34
N ARG A 60 9.09 -14.16 -8.02
CA ARG A 60 7.78 -14.04 -8.68
C ARG A 60 6.71 -13.95 -7.60
N PHE A 61 6.37 -12.73 -7.20
CA PHE A 61 5.22 -12.48 -6.35
C PHE A 61 3.96 -13.02 -7.02
N SER A 62 3.06 -13.62 -6.23
CA SER A 62 1.83 -14.21 -6.72
C SER A 62 0.98 -13.17 -7.47
N ALA A 63 0.37 -13.57 -8.60
CA ALA A 63 -0.53 -12.71 -9.38
C ALA A 63 -1.71 -12.15 -8.56
N LYS A 64 -2.00 -12.74 -7.39
CA LYS A 64 -2.99 -12.27 -6.42
C LYS A 64 -2.76 -10.82 -5.98
N PHE A 65 -1.51 -10.40 -5.76
CA PHE A 65 -1.20 -9.01 -5.38
C PHE A 65 -1.60 -8.01 -6.46
N TYR A 66 -1.37 -8.37 -7.73
CA TYR A 66 -1.76 -7.53 -8.86
C TYR A 66 -3.28 -7.40 -8.98
N LEU A 67 -4.02 -8.50 -8.79
CA LEU A 67 -5.48 -8.50 -8.84
C LEU A 67 -6.10 -7.58 -7.77
N VAL A 68 -5.56 -7.61 -6.55
CA VAL A 68 -6.00 -6.72 -5.46
C VAL A 68 -5.65 -5.26 -5.77
N ALA A 69 -4.43 -4.98 -6.25
CA ALA A 69 -4.02 -3.62 -6.62
C ALA A 69 -4.88 -3.04 -7.76
N MET A 70 -5.16 -3.83 -8.79
CA MET A 70 -6.02 -3.41 -9.90
C MET A 70 -7.45 -3.13 -9.43
N MET A 71 -8.00 -3.97 -8.54
CA MET A 71 -9.32 -3.71 -7.93
C MET A 71 -9.33 -2.45 -7.06
N PHE A 72 -8.26 -2.17 -6.32
CA PHE A 72 -8.15 -0.95 -5.54
C PHE A 72 -8.19 0.31 -6.42
N VAL A 73 -7.46 0.32 -7.53
CA VAL A 73 -7.48 1.44 -8.49
C VAL A 73 -8.87 1.65 -9.08
N ILE A 74 -9.55 0.56 -9.47
CA ILE A 74 -10.93 0.65 -9.99
C ILE A 74 -11.86 1.20 -8.91
N PHE A 75 -11.81 0.66 -7.68
CA PHE A 75 -12.64 1.13 -6.58
C PHE A 75 -12.39 2.61 -6.22
N ASP A 76 -11.14 3.08 -6.29
CA ASP A 76 -10.78 4.47 -6.02
C ASP A 76 -11.37 5.43 -7.08
N VAL A 77 -11.29 5.05 -8.36
CA VAL A 77 -11.91 5.82 -9.45
C VAL A 77 -13.43 5.84 -9.31
N GLU A 78 -14.05 4.73 -8.93
CA GLU A 78 -15.49 4.67 -8.72
C GLU A 78 -15.95 5.50 -7.50
N ALA A 79 -15.14 5.54 -6.44
CA ALA A 79 -15.39 6.41 -5.29
C ALA A 79 -15.35 7.90 -5.68
N LEU A 80 -14.45 8.29 -6.61
CA LEU A 80 -14.43 9.65 -7.16
C LEU A 80 -15.72 10.00 -7.91
N PHE A 81 -16.27 9.06 -8.70
CA PHE A 81 -17.55 9.28 -9.39
C PHE A 81 -18.72 9.42 -8.40
N LEU A 82 -18.76 8.57 -7.37
CA LEU A 82 -19.76 8.68 -6.30
C LEU A 82 -19.62 10.01 -5.53
N TYR A 83 -18.39 10.51 -5.34
CA TYR A 83 -18.17 11.82 -4.72
C TYR A 83 -18.70 12.98 -5.59
N ALA A 84 -18.43 12.96 -6.90
CA ALA A 84 -18.94 13.97 -7.82
C ALA A 84 -20.48 13.99 -7.86
N TRP A 85 -21.10 12.82 -7.83
CA TRP A 85 -22.55 12.69 -7.66
C TRP A 85 -23.01 13.18 -6.28
N ALA A 86 -22.29 12.86 -5.20
CA ALA A 86 -22.62 13.26 -3.83
C ALA A 86 -22.65 14.79 -3.65
N VAL A 87 -21.76 15.52 -4.34
CA VAL A 87 -21.74 16.99 -4.31
C VAL A 87 -22.96 17.59 -5.03
N SER A 88 -23.53 16.89 -6.01
CA SER A 88 -24.64 17.37 -6.85
C SER A 88 -25.99 16.70 -6.54
N LEU A 89 -26.13 16.00 -5.41
CA LEU A 89 -27.32 15.20 -5.04
C LEU A 89 -28.66 15.90 -5.25
N LYS A 90 -28.75 17.19 -4.92
CA LYS A 90 -30.00 17.96 -5.04
C LYS A 90 -30.47 18.16 -6.47
N GLN A 91 -29.55 18.12 -7.44
CA GLN A 91 -29.83 18.41 -8.85
C GLN A 91 -30.06 17.13 -9.66
N SER A 92 -29.41 16.03 -9.28
CA SER A 92 -29.43 14.76 -10.02
C SER A 92 -30.72 13.94 -9.84
N GLY A 93 -31.50 14.22 -8.79
CA GLY A 93 -32.81 13.60 -8.55
C GLY A 93 -32.77 12.06 -8.51
N TRP A 94 -33.86 11.41 -8.92
CA TRP A 94 -34.00 9.94 -8.88
C TRP A 94 -33.09 9.21 -9.89
N LEU A 95 -32.80 9.84 -11.03
CA LEU A 95 -31.92 9.26 -12.05
C LEU A 95 -30.50 9.08 -11.53
N GLY A 96 -29.93 10.12 -10.91
CA GLY A 96 -28.60 10.01 -10.30
C GLY A 96 -28.54 8.98 -9.17
N PHE A 97 -29.63 8.79 -8.42
CA PHE A 97 -29.69 7.75 -7.39
C PHE A 97 -29.63 6.33 -7.98
N ILE A 98 -30.34 6.09 -9.09
CA ILE A 98 -30.27 4.80 -9.79
C ILE A 98 -28.84 4.58 -10.31
N GLU A 99 -28.25 5.58 -10.96
CA GLU A 99 -26.88 5.50 -11.47
C GLU A 99 -25.88 5.15 -10.36
N ALA A 100 -25.89 5.90 -9.24
CA ALA A 100 -25.02 5.65 -8.09
C ALA A 100 -25.22 4.25 -7.50
N THR A 101 -26.47 3.79 -7.41
CA THR A 101 -26.79 2.45 -6.92
C THR A 101 -26.26 1.37 -7.86
N THR A 102 -26.41 1.55 -9.18
CA THR A 102 -25.86 0.63 -10.18
C THR A 102 -24.34 0.55 -10.10
N PHE A 103 -23.64 1.69 -9.95
CA PHE A 103 -22.19 1.72 -9.76
C PHE A 103 -21.74 0.89 -8.55
N ILE A 104 -22.42 1.06 -7.40
CA ILE A 104 -22.11 0.30 -6.18
C ILE A 104 -22.33 -1.20 -6.40
N ILE A 105 -23.43 -1.60 -7.06
CA ILE A 105 -23.74 -3.01 -7.32
C ILE A 105 -22.67 -3.66 -8.19
N ILE A 106 -22.20 -2.97 -9.23
CA ILE A 106 -21.16 -3.48 -10.13
C ILE A 106 -19.84 -3.69 -9.36
N LEU A 107 -19.46 -2.74 -8.49
CA LEU A 107 -18.29 -2.90 -7.62
C LEU A 107 -18.42 -4.09 -6.66
N LEU A 108 -19.59 -4.24 -6.02
CA LEU A 108 -19.84 -5.36 -5.13
C LEU A 108 -19.77 -6.71 -5.88
N ALA A 109 -20.28 -6.77 -7.12
CA ALA A 109 -20.16 -7.95 -7.96
C ALA A 109 -18.70 -8.26 -8.30
N GLY A 110 -17.89 -7.24 -8.64
CA GLY A 110 -16.45 -7.39 -8.88
C GLY A 110 -15.69 -7.88 -7.64
N LEU A 111 -15.98 -7.31 -6.47
CA LEU A 111 -15.39 -7.74 -5.20
C LEU A 111 -15.79 -9.18 -4.86
N TYR A 112 -17.07 -9.52 -5.04
CA TYR A 112 -17.57 -10.87 -4.81
C TYR A 112 -16.86 -11.88 -5.72
N TYR A 113 -16.70 -11.57 -7.00
CA TYR A 113 -15.96 -12.40 -7.95
C TYR A 113 -14.51 -12.64 -7.50
N LEU A 114 -13.83 -11.57 -7.07
CA LEU A 114 -12.44 -11.65 -6.58
C LEU A 114 -12.30 -12.51 -5.33
N TRP A 115 -13.28 -12.39 -4.42
CA TRP A 115 -13.36 -13.23 -3.23
C TRP A 115 -13.56 -14.71 -3.59
N ARG A 116 -14.46 -15.00 -4.54
CA ARG A 116 -14.72 -16.38 -4.99
C ARG A 116 -13.50 -17.04 -5.66
N ILE A 117 -12.62 -16.26 -6.27
CA ILE A 117 -11.36 -16.75 -6.87
C ILE A 117 -10.28 -17.06 -5.82
N GLY A 118 -10.48 -16.67 -4.56
CA GLY A 118 -9.45 -16.85 -3.52
C GLY A 118 -8.22 -15.97 -3.77
N ALA A 119 -8.38 -14.89 -4.54
CA ALA A 119 -7.35 -13.86 -4.68
C ALA A 119 -7.11 -13.13 -3.36
N LEU A 120 -8.10 -13.15 -2.46
CA LEU A 120 -8.00 -12.66 -1.08
C LEU A 120 -7.42 -13.67 -0.09
N ASP A 121 -7.27 -14.95 -0.47
CA ASP A 121 -6.76 -15.98 0.42
C ASP A 121 -5.23 -16.04 0.38
N TRP A 122 -4.63 -15.60 1.49
CA TRP A 122 -3.19 -15.51 1.73
C TRP A 122 -2.62 -16.71 2.48
N ALA A 123 -3.35 -17.83 2.56
CA ALA A 123 -2.82 -19.02 3.21
C ALA A 123 -1.62 -19.55 2.40
N PRO A 124 -0.38 -19.53 2.94
CA PRO A 124 0.73 -20.20 2.30
C PRO A 124 0.35 -21.68 2.22
N ALA A 125 0.36 -22.25 1.02
CA ALA A 125 0.28 -23.70 0.89
C ALA A 125 1.50 -24.26 1.61
N GLN A 126 1.29 -24.74 2.84
CA GLN A 126 2.30 -25.43 3.62
C GLN A 126 2.62 -26.70 2.84
N ARG A 127 3.59 -26.60 1.93
CA ARG A 127 4.18 -27.74 1.25
C ARG A 127 4.86 -28.52 2.36
N SER A 128 4.09 -29.41 2.97
CA SER A 128 4.56 -30.37 3.96
C SER A 128 5.64 -31.16 3.25
N ARG A 129 6.88 -30.72 3.44
CA ARG A 129 8.04 -31.36 2.88
C ARG A 129 8.11 -32.65 3.64
N HIS A 130 7.63 -33.73 3.03
CA HIS A 130 7.73 -35.07 3.56
C HIS A 130 9.23 -35.33 3.73
N VAL A 131 9.72 -35.10 4.94
CA VAL A 131 11.10 -35.40 5.31
C VAL A 131 11.16 -36.90 5.33
N LEU A 132 11.65 -37.48 4.24
CA LEU A 132 12.06 -38.87 4.22
C LEU A 132 13.07 -39.04 5.36
N PRO A 133 12.86 -39.96 6.31
CA PRO A 133 13.89 -40.29 7.27
C PRO A 133 15.04 -40.91 6.50
N HIS A 134 16.07 -40.11 6.20
CA HIS A 134 17.36 -40.63 5.79
C HIS A 134 17.96 -41.36 6.99
N VAL A 135 17.65 -42.66 7.05
CA VAL A 135 18.56 -43.76 7.36
C VAL A 135 19.80 -43.31 8.14
N VAL A 136 19.64 -43.17 9.45
CA VAL A 136 20.75 -43.30 10.41
C VAL A 136 21.01 -44.79 10.54
N SER A 137 21.83 -45.36 9.68
CA SER A 137 22.45 -46.69 9.83
C SER A 137 23.34 -46.97 8.62
N GLN A 138 24.53 -46.38 8.55
CA GLN A 138 25.71 -46.91 7.87
C GLN A 138 26.83 -45.88 8.07
N GLU A 139 27.53 -45.93 9.19
CA GLU A 139 29.01 -45.95 9.19
C GLU A 139 29.43 -46.60 10.52
N GLN A 140 29.93 -47.82 10.38
CA GLN A 140 30.86 -48.47 11.30
C GLN A 140 32.23 -47.80 11.17
#